data_AF-A0A8C6MXG3-F1
#
_entry.id   AF-A0A8C6MXG3-F1
#
_cell.length_a   1.000
_cell.length_b   1.000
_cell.length_c   1.000
_cell.angle_alpha   90.00
_cell.angle_beta   90.00
_cell.angle_gamma   90.00
#
_symmetry.space_group_name_H-M   'P 1'
#
loop_
_entity.id
_entity.type
_entity.pdbx_description
1 polymer ?
#
loop_
_entity_poly.entity_id
_entity_poly.type
_entity_poly.pdbx_seq_one_letter_code
_entity_poly.pdbx_strand_id
1 'polypeptide(L)'
;MNDTVTIRTRKFMTNRLLQRKQMVIDVLHPGKATVPKTEIREKLAKMYKTTPDVIFVFGFRTHFGGGKTTGFGMIYDSLDYAKKNEPKHRLARHGLYEKKKTSRKQRKERKNRMKKVRGTAKANVGAGKKVRFMAAAEMSLVVKLNIFCEKGLSFLNNLFWCFSFPSSGLQKVTF
;
A
#
# COMPACT_ATOMS: atom_id res chain seq x y z
N MET A 1 -14.36 1.89 -24.03
CA MET A 1 -14.20 3.34 -24.26
C MET A 1 -12.73 3.64 -24.49
N ASN A 2 -12.32 3.64 -25.76
CA ASN A 2 -10.93 3.80 -26.16
C ASN A 2 -10.66 5.29 -26.33
N ASP A 3 -10.48 5.96 -25.21
CA ASP A 3 -10.14 7.37 -25.28
C ASP A 3 -8.73 7.55 -25.83
N THR A 4 -8.66 8.48 -26.78
CA THR A 4 -7.61 8.85 -27.74
C THR A 4 -6.31 9.37 -27.12
N VAL A 5 -5.88 8.82 -25.98
CA VAL A 5 -4.61 9.18 -25.35
C VAL A 5 -3.47 8.54 -26.15
N THR A 6 -2.72 9.37 -26.87
CA THR A 6 -1.58 8.95 -27.69
C THR A 6 -0.28 9.32 -27.00
N ILE A 7 0.70 8.41 -27.06
CA ILE A 7 2.01 8.60 -26.45
C ILE A 7 3.04 8.76 -27.56
N ARG A 8 3.86 9.79 -27.45
CA ARG A 8 5.03 10.01 -28.29
C ARG A 8 6.28 10.01 -27.41
N THR A 9 7.36 9.42 -27.91
CA THR A 9 8.64 9.38 -27.19
C THR A 9 9.65 10.27 -27.90
N ARG A 10 10.35 11.11 -27.13
CA ARG A 10 11.44 11.97 -27.59
C ARG A 10 12.72 11.64 -26.84
N LYS A 11 13.88 12.02 -27.42
CA LYS A 11 15.21 11.87 -26.79
C LYS A 11 15.42 10.46 -26.23
N PHE A 12 15.14 9.45 -27.04
CA PHE A 12 15.32 8.05 -26.66
C PHE A 12 16.82 7.72 -26.61
N MET A 13 17.26 7.10 -25.52
CA MET A 13 18.64 6.71 -25.30
C MET A 13 18.71 5.35 -24.62
N THR A 14 19.51 4.44 -25.16
CA THR A 14 19.81 3.15 -24.53
C THR A 14 21.05 3.29 -23.65
N ASN A 15 20.89 3.22 -22.34
CA ASN A 15 22.00 3.28 -21.40
C ASN A 15 22.34 1.87 -20.89
N ARG A 16 23.47 1.32 -21.37
CA ARG A 16 23.93 -0.03 -21.01
C ARG A 16 24.59 -0.11 -19.64
N LEU A 17 25.17 0.99 -19.14
CA LEU A 17 25.82 1.05 -17.82
C LEU A 17 24.83 0.77 -16.69
N LEU A 18 23.59 1.24 -16.85
CA LEU A 18 22.50 1.07 -15.87
C LEU A 18 21.43 0.08 -16.33
N GLN A 19 21.66 -0.60 -17.47
CA GLN A 19 20.76 -1.59 -18.09
C GLN A 19 19.32 -1.08 -18.21
N ARG A 20 19.18 0.12 -18.78
CA ARG A 20 17.88 0.76 -18.98
C ARG A 20 17.82 1.61 -20.23
N LYS A 21 16.61 1.75 -20.75
CA LYS A 21 16.25 2.70 -21.80
C LYS A 21 15.66 3.93 -21.14
N GLN A 22 16.13 5.11 -21.54
CA GLN A 22 15.71 6.40 -21.00
C GLN A 22 15.08 7.21 -22.12
N MET A 23 13.96 7.86 -21.83
CA MET A 23 13.25 8.67 -22.81
C MET A 23 12.43 9.77 -22.14
N VAL A 24 12.14 10.81 -22.91
CA VAL A 24 11.11 11.80 -22.60
C VAL A 24 9.81 11.32 -23.22
N ILE A 25 8.73 11.36 -22.45
CA ILE A 25 7.40 10.93 -22.86
C ILE A 25 6.52 12.17 -23.01
N ASP A 26 5.91 12.31 -24.17
CA ASP A 26 4.84 13.26 -24.41
C ASP A 26 3.51 12.52 -24.49
N VAL A 27 2.56 12.94 -23.69
CA VAL A 27 1.21 12.38 -23.64
C VAL A 27 0.25 13.40 -24.22
N LEU A 28 -0.38 13.04 -25.33
CA LEU A 28 -1.46 13.81 -25.95
C LEU A 28 -2.79 13.23 -25.48
N HIS A 29 -3.64 14.07 -24.90
CA HIS A 29 -4.88 13.68 -24.23
C HIS A 29 -5.90 14.82 -24.36
N PRO A 30 -6.42 15.07 -25.58
CA PRO A 30 -7.36 16.15 -25.82
C PRO A 30 -8.66 15.92 -25.04
N GLY A 31 -9.23 16.98 -24.47
CA GLY A 31 -10.49 16.92 -23.73
C GLY A 31 -10.44 16.13 -22.42
N LYS A 32 -9.25 15.69 -21.97
CA LYS A 32 -9.06 14.92 -20.76
C LYS A 32 -8.15 15.63 -19.76
N ALA A 33 -8.43 15.39 -18.48
CA ALA A 33 -7.51 15.71 -17.40
C ALA A 33 -6.23 14.87 -17.48
N THR A 34 -5.26 15.18 -16.62
CA THR A 34 -3.96 14.48 -16.60
C THR A 34 -4.14 12.97 -16.46
N VAL A 35 -3.60 12.24 -17.43
CA VAL A 35 -3.68 10.78 -17.49
C VAL A 35 -2.94 10.15 -16.29
N PRO A 36 -3.53 9.16 -15.62
CA PRO A 36 -2.86 8.48 -14.51
C PRO A 36 -1.64 7.69 -15.00
N LYS A 37 -0.66 7.54 -14.10
CA LYS A 37 0.61 6.87 -14.42
C LYS A 37 0.46 5.37 -14.68
N THR A 38 -0.60 4.74 -14.19
CA THR A 38 -0.93 3.33 -14.46
C THR A 38 -1.21 3.12 -15.94
N GLU A 39 -2.12 3.90 -16.53
CA GLU A 39 -2.46 3.84 -17.95
C GLU A 39 -1.27 4.14 -18.86
N ILE A 40 -0.44 5.13 -18.49
CA ILE A 40 0.78 5.48 -19.25
C ILE A 40 1.76 4.30 -19.26
N ARG A 41 1.95 3.60 -18.13
CA ARG A 41 2.80 2.41 -18.06
C ARG A 41 2.27 1.29 -18.94
N GLU A 42 0.97 1.04 -18.92
CA GLU A 42 0.35 -0.01 -19.74
C GLU A 42 0.49 0.27 -21.24
N LYS A 43 0.35 1.53 -21.66
CA LYS A 43 0.56 1.91 -23.06
C LYS A 43 2.01 1.78 -23.49
N LEU A 44 2.96 2.19 -22.64
CA LEU A 44 4.39 1.99 -22.91
C LEU A 44 4.77 0.51 -22.93
N ALA A 45 4.18 -0.30 -22.05
CA ALA A 45 4.33 -1.76 -22.04
C ALA A 45 3.89 -2.37 -23.37
N LYS A 46 2.73 -1.95 -23.90
CA LYS A 46 2.25 -2.38 -25.22
C LYS A 46 3.16 -1.92 -26.36
N MET A 47 3.64 -0.67 -26.33
CA MET A 47 4.52 -0.12 -27.37
C MET A 47 5.87 -0.85 -27.45
N TYR A 48 6.50 -1.10 -26.31
CA TYR A 48 7.84 -1.69 -26.23
C TYR A 48 7.84 -3.20 -25.98
N LYS A 49 6.66 -3.83 -25.92
CA LYS A 49 6.46 -5.27 -25.67
C LYS A 49 7.14 -5.75 -24.38
N THR A 50 7.02 -4.95 -23.32
CA THR A 50 7.59 -5.24 -21.99
C THR A 50 6.51 -5.29 -20.94
N THR A 51 6.79 -5.88 -19.77
CA THR A 51 5.87 -5.85 -18.63
C THR A 51 5.81 -4.43 -18.02
N PRO A 52 4.67 -4.02 -17.43
CA PRO A 52 4.53 -2.69 -16.82
C PRO A 52 5.34 -2.52 -15.51
N ASP A 53 5.85 -3.61 -14.94
CA ASP A 53 6.58 -3.63 -13.67
C ASP A 53 8.01 -3.09 -13.79
N VAL A 54 8.63 -3.27 -14.96
CA VAL A 54 9.98 -2.74 -15.27
C VAL A 54 9.97 -1.29 -15.74
N ILE A 55 8.78 -0.70 -15.92
CA ILE A 55 8.59 0.65 -16.44
C ILE A 55 8.33 1.64 -15.31
N PHE A 56 9.23 2.59 -15.14
CA PHE A 56 9.12 3.68 -14.18
C PHE A 56 8.88 4.99 -14.91
N VAL A 57 7.76 5.64 -14.61
CA VAL A 57 7.40 6.94 -15.18
C VAL A 57 7.28 8.00 -14.09
N PHE A 58 7.89 9.16 -14.30
CA PHE A 58 7.95 10.23 -13.31
C PHE A 58 8.00 11.62 -13.94
N GLY A 59 7.80 12.64 -13.10
CA GLY A 59 7.98 14.04 -13.51
C GLY A 59 6.97 14.55 -14.53
N PHE A 60 5.75 14.01 -14.57
CA PHE A 60 4.72 14.51 -15.46
C PHE A 60 4.30 15.94 -15.12
N ARG A 61 4.34 16.82 -16.12
CA ARG A 61 3.88 18.21 -16.06
C ARG A 61 2.98 18.49 -17.27
N THR A 62 1.75 18.90 -16.99
CA THR A 62 0.80 19.38 -17.99
C THR A 62 1.21 20.76 -18.50
N HIS A 63 1.12 20.98 -19.80
CA HIS A 63 1.27 22.32 -20.37
C HIS A 63 0.07 23.21 -20.03
N PHE A 64 0.30 24.52 -20.04
CA PHE A 64 -0.77 25.51 -19.95
C PHE A 64 -1.74 25.34 -21.13
N GLY A 65 -3.05 25.43 -20.86
CA GLY A 65 -4.10 25.11 -21.85
C GLY A 65 -4.43 23.61 -21.97
N GLY A 66 -3.69 22.71 -21.30
CA GLY A 66 -4.01 21.29 -21.24
C GLY A 66 -3.70 20.52 -22.53
N GLY A 67 -4.22 19.29 -22.65
CA GLY A 67 -4.09 18.43 -23.84
C GLY A 67 -2.71 17.82 -24.10
N LYS A 68 -1.63 18.42 -23.58
CA LYS A 68 -0.26 17.89 -23.67
C LYS A 68 0.39 17.83 -22.29
N THR A 69 1.00 16.69 -21.98
CA THR A 69 1.77 16.48 -20.74
C THR A 69 3.13 15.92 -21.10
N THR A 70 4.18 16.48 -20.52
CA THR A 70 5.54 15.98 -20.68
C THR A 70 5.97 15.24 -19.43
N GLY A 71 6.73 14.17 -19.57
CA GLY A 71 7.29 13.42 -18.45
C GLY A 71 8.50 12.59 -18.86
N PHE A 72 9.01 11.81 -17.93
CA PHE A 72 10.17 10.96 -18.14
C PHE A 72 9.80 9.49 -17.97
N GLY A 73 10.39 8.64 -18.80
CA GLY A 73 10.24 7.20 -18.78
C GLY A 73 11.59 6.50 -18.67
N MET A 74 11.66 5.54 -17.76
CA MET A 74 12.77 4.59 -17.64
C MET A 74 12.21 3.18 -17.80
N ILE A 75 12.77 2.41 -18.74
CA ILE A 75 12.42 1.01 -18.94
C ILE A 75 13.67 0.20 -18.62
N TYR A 76 13.62 -0.60 -17.56
CA TYR A 76 14.70 -1.53 -17.22
C TYR A 76 14.57 -2.84 -18.00
N ASP A 77 15.70 -3.52 -18.22
CA ASP A 77 15.69 -4.84 -18.84
C ASP A 77 15.19 -5.92 -17.84
N SER A 78 15.47 -5.77 -16.54
CA SER A 78 15.00 -6.66 -15.47
C SER A 78 14.55 -5.92 -14.21
N LEU A 79 13.74 -6.59 -13.39
CA LEU A 79 13.27 -6.06 -12.10
C LEU A 79 14.39 -5.96 -11.05
N ASP A 80 15.40 -6.81 -11.13
CA ASP A 80 16.51 -6.80 -10.18
C ASP A 80 17.39 -5.57 -10.38
N TYR A 81 17.63 -5.18 -11.64
CA TYR A 81 18.34 -3.95 -11.95
C TYR A 81 17.52 -2.72 -11.56
N ALA A 82 16.20 -2.76 -11.74
CA ALA A 82 15.33 -1.70 -11.24
C ALA A 82 15.47 -1.51 -9.72
N LYS A 83 15.44 -2.59 -8.93
CA LYS A 83 15.57 -2.51 -7.45
C LYS A 83 16.93 -1.98 -6.99
N LYS A 84 18.01 -2.28 -7.72
CA LYS A 84 19.38 -1.81 -7.42
C LYS A 84 19.58 -0.34 -7.77
N ASN A 85 19.11 0.07 -8.96
CA ASN A 85 19.45 1.37 -9.55
C ASN A 85 18.41 2.47 -9.28
N GLU A 86 17.14 2.12 -9.03
CA GLU A 86 16.12 3.13 -8.75
C GLU A 86 16.26 3.72 -7.34
N PRO A 87 16.07 5.05 -7.20
CA PRO A 87 15.91 5.66 -5.89
C PRO A 87 14.77 5.02 -5.08
N LYS A 88 15.04 4.70 -3.81
CA LYS A 88 14.10 4.04 -2.88
C LYS A 88 12.72 4.71 -2.77
N HIS A 89 12.61 6.02 -3.01
CA HIS A 89 11.33 6.74 -2.97
C HIS A 89 10.40 6.39 -4.14
N ARG A 90 10.94 5.98 -5.29
CA ARG A 90 10.13 5.51 -6.43
C ARG A 90 9.71 4.07 -6.22
N LEU A 91 10.60 3.21 -5.74
CA LEU A 91 10.27 1.84 -5.33
C LEU A 91 9.12 1.81 -4.31
N ALA A 92 9.13 2.74 -3.35
CA ALA A 92 8.05 2.88 -2.38
C ALA A 92 6.69 3.29 -2.98
N ARG A 93 6.67 4.05 -4.08
CA ARG A 93 5.43 4.40 -4.79
C ARG A 93 4.83 3.21 -5.54
N HIS A 94 5.66 2.25 -5.92
CA HIS A 94 5.24 1.00 -6.56
C HIS A 94 5.03 -0.14 -5.56
N GLY A 95 5.15 0.10 -4.24
CA GLY A 95 4.99 -0.93 -3.22
C GLY A 95 6.14 -1.94 -3.10
N LEU A 96 7.23 -1.78 -3.87
CA LEU A 96 8.37 -2.69 -3.87
C LEU A 96 9.33 -2.49 -2.68
N TYR A 97 9.17 -1.38 -1.93
CA TYR A 97 10.02 -1.06 -0.79
C TYR A 97 9.27 -0.24 0.25
N GLU A 98 9.28 -0.68 1.51
CA GLU A 98 8.75 0.11 2.61
C GLU A 98 9.88 0.83 3.38
N LYS A 99 9.78 2.15 3.47
CA LYS A 99 10.72 2.94 4.27
C LYS A 99 10.20 3.03 5.71
N LYS A 100 10.98 2.52 6.67
CA LYS A 100 10.72 2.73 8.12
C LYS A 100 10.68 4.23 8.44
N LYS A 101 9.49 4.74 8.80
CA LYS A 101 9.27 6.16 9.12
C LYS A 101 9.52 6.40 10.62
N THR A 102 10.75 6.76 10.99
CA THR A 102 11.02 7.37 12.30
C THR A 102 11.18 8.87 12.16
N SER A 103 10.57 9.65 13.06
CA SER A 103 10.68 11.12 12.99
C SER A 103 12.14 11.56 13.10
N ARG A 104 12.53 12.61 12.35
CA ARG A 104 13.88 13.20 12.44
C ARG A 104 14.16 13.68 13.86
N LYS A 105 13.13 14.20 14.56
CA LYS A 105 13.20 14.63 15.97
C LYS A 105 13.57 13.46 16.89
N GLN A 106 12.82 12.36 16.83
CA GLN A 106 13.09 11.15 17.63
C GLN A 106 14.49 10.59 17.39
N ARG A 107 14.97 10.59 16.13
CA ARG A 107 16.33 10.15 15.79
C ARG A 107 17.41 11.07 16.38
N LYS A 108 17.21 12.39 16.32
CA LYS A 108 18.15 13.37 16.90
C LYS A 108 18.17 13.28 18.43
N GLU A 109 17.01 13.18 19.07
CA GLU A 109 16.91 13.00 20.52
C GLU A 109 17.57 11.69 20.97
N ARG A 110 17.31 10.57 20.28
CA ARG A 110 18.00 9.30 20.55
C ARG A 110 19.51 9.45 20.40
N LYS A 111 20.00 10.11 19.35
CA LYS A 111 21.43 10.39 19.15
C LYS A 111 22.00 11.21 20.30
N ASN A 112 21.31 12.25 20.76
CA ASN A 112 21.76 13.09 21.87
C ASN A 112 21.76 12.34 23.21
N ARG A 113 20.79 11.46 23.47
CA ARG A 113 20.79 10.58 24.66
C ARG A 113 21.93 9.56 24.61
N MET A 114 22.18 8.93 23.45
CA MET A 114 23.27 7.95 23.28
C MET A 114 24.66 8.56 23.46
N LYS A 115 24.83 9.85 23.18
CA LYS A 115 26.10 10.56 23.42
C LYS A 115 26.47 10.66 24.91
N LYS A 116 25.49 10.62 25.82
CA LYS A 116 25.70 10.80 27.28
C LYS A 116 26.22 9.53 27.98
N VAL A 117 26.08 8.35 27.36
CA VAL A 117 26.45 7.06 27.95
C VAL A 117 27.64 6.42 27.24
N ARG A 118 28.37 5.55 27.94
CA ARG A 118 29.58 4.87 27.46
C ARG A 118 29.38 3.34 27.42
N GLY A 119 30.20 2.63 26.65
CA GLY A 119 30.20 1.17 26.57
C GLY A 119 28.86 0.56 26.14
N THR A 120 28.57 -0.61 26.68
CA THR A 120 27.37 -1.43 26.40
C THR A 120 26.05 -0.71 26.76
N ALA A 121 26.09 0.29 27.64
CA ALA A 121 24.91 1.07 28.03
C ALA A 121 24.26 1.85 26.86
N LYS A 122 24.98 2.09 25.75
CA LYS A 122 24.42 2.74 24.54
C LYS A 122 23.26 1.96 23.90
N ALA A 123 23.30 0.64 23.95
CA ALA A 123 22.25 -0.22 23.38
C ALA A 123 20.91 -0.01 24.12
N ASN A 124 20.98 0.20 25.44
CA ASN A 124 19.81 0.32 26.32
C ASN A 124 19.09 1.68 26.19
N VAL A 125 19.77 2.73 25.70
CA VAL A 125 19.19 4.08 25.54
C VAL A 125 18.16 4.16 24.40
N GLY A 126 18.18 3.21 23.46
CA GLY A 126 17.25 3.11 22.35
C GLY A 126 15.93 2.42 22.70
N ALA A 127 15.96 1.55 23.70
CA ALA A 127 14.78 0.92 24.29
C ALA A 127 14.17 1.93 25.27
N GLY A 128 13.25 2.76 24.78
CA GLY A 128 12.32 3.40 25.70
C GLY A 128 11.72 2.28 26.55
N LYS A 129 11.67 2.45 27.88
CA LYS A 129 10.90 1.55 28.76
C LYS A 129 9.58 1.31 28.01
N LYS A 130 9.31 0.08 27.57
CA LYS A 130 7.98 -0.32 27.10
C LYS A 130 7.09 0.00 28.29
N VAL A 131 6.40 1.14 28.25
CA VAL A 131 5.41 1.49 29.24
C VAL A 131 4.36 0.41 29.07
N ARG A 132 4.33 -0.54 30.02
CA ARG A 132 3.50 -1.75 30.02
C ARG A 132 2.01 -1.39 30.23
N PHE A 133 1.49 -0.37 29.55
CA PHE A 133 0.15 0.17 29.82
C PHE A 133 -0.95 -0.38 28.93
N MET A 134 -0.64 -1.06 27.81
CA MET A 134 -1.70 -1.57 26.91
C MET A 134 -1.87 -3.11 26.92
N ALA A 135 -0.85 -3.88 27.32
CA ALA A 135 -0.96 -5.34 27.32
C ALA A 135 -1.80 -5.91 28.49
N ALA A 136 -1.99 -5.14 29.57
CA ALA A 136 -2.81 -5.57 30.71
C ALA A 136 -4.32 -5.28 30.50
N ALA A 137 -4.66 -4.26 29.70
CA ALA A 137 -6.06 -3.85 29.50
C ALA A 137 -6.80 -4.79 28.53
N GLU A 138 -6.16 -5.21 27.43
CA GLU A 138 -6.77 -6.12 26.46
C GLU A 138 -6.96 -7.54 27.00
N MET A 139 -6.06 -8.01 27.87
CA MET A 139 -6.19 -9.33 28.49
C MET A 139 -7.35 -9.36 29.51
N SER A 140 -7.68 -8.23 30.15
CA SER A 140 -8.82 -8.15 31.07
C SER A 140 -10.18 -8.07 30.36
N LEU A 141 -10.24 -7.47 29.17
CA LEU A 141 -11.48 -7.33 28.39
C LEU A 141 -11.83 -8.63 27.66
N VAL A 142 -10.85 -9.33 27.08
CA VAL A 142 -11.09 -10.63 26.43
C VAL A 142 -11.48 -11.70 27.45
N VAL A 143 -10.86 -11.70 28.65
CA VAL A 143 -11.27 -12.62 29.73
C VAL A 143 -12.65 -12.26 30.29
N LYS A 144 -13.00 -10.98 30.44
CA LYS A 144 -14.36 -10.56 30.87
C LYS A 144 -15.43 -10.89 29.82
N LEU A 145 -15.15 -10.74 28.53
CA LEU A 145 -16.07 -11.12 27.45
C LEU A 145 -16.23 -12.63 27.32
N ASN A 146 -15.15 -13.41 27.47
CA ASN A 146 -15.24 -14.87 27.42
C ASN A 146 -15.97 -15.46 28.64
N ILE A 147 -15.77 -14.90 29.84
CA ILE A 147 -16.52 -15.33 31.04
C ILE A 147 -18.02 -14.96 30.94
N PHE A 148 -18.35 -13.84 30.28
CA PHE A 148 -19.76 -13.46 30.05
C PHE A 148 -20.42 -14.33 28.96
N CYS A 149 -19.67 -14.74 27.94
CA CYS A 149 -20.16 -15.62 26.88
C CYS A 149 -20.38 -17.07 27.35
N GLU A 150 -19.44 -17.63 28.13
CA GLU A 150 -19.56 -19.00 28.66
C GLU A 150 -20.69 -19.13 29.69
N LYS A 151 -20.93 -18.10 30.51
CA LYS A 151 -22.05 -18.11 31.48
C LYS A 151 -23.40 -17.72 30.87
N GLY A 152 -23.40 -17.04 29.73
CA GLY A 152 -24.62 -16.70 28.97
C GLY A 152 -25.17 -17.87 28.15
N LEU A 153 -24.29 -18.73 27.61
CA LEU A 153 -24.72 -19.91 26.84
C LEU A 153 -25.19 -21.08 27.70
N SER A 154 -24.79 -21.16 28.98
CA SER A 154 -25.28 -22.20 29.89
C SER A 154 -26.68 -21.93 30.46
N PHE A 155 -27.22 -20.71 30.32
CA PHE A 155 -28.57 -20.38 30.82
C PHE A 155 -29.67 -20.51 29.75
N LEU A 156 -29.31 -20.48 28.46
CA LEU A 156 -30.26 -20.63 27.35
C LEU A 156 -30.43 -22.07 26.86
N ASN A 157 -29.49 -22.98 27.18
CA ASN A 157 -29.60 -24.39 26.83
C ASN A 157 -30.42 -25.23 27.83
N ASN A 158 -30.97 -24.63 28.89
CA ASN A 158 -31.87 -25.30 29.84
C ASN A 158 -33.33 -24.81 29.77
N LEU A 159 -33.69 -24.04 28.74
CA LEU A 159 -35.06 -23.57 28.50
C LEU A 159 -35.58 -23.86 27.08
N PHE A 160 -34.96 -24.81 26.36
CA PHE A 160 -35.37 -25.23 25.02
C PHE A 160 -35.70 -26.74 24.92
N TRP A 161 -35.94 -27.41 26.05
CA TRP A 161 -36.32 -28.84 26.10
C TRP A 161 -37.65 -29.14 26.80
N CYS A 162 -38.51 -28.14 27.00
CA CYS A 162 -39.89 -28.33 27.45
C CYS A 162 -40.80 -27.41 26.63
N PHE A 163 -41.27 -27.86 25.47
CA PHE A 163 -42.65 -27.72 24.99
C PHE A 163 -42.75 -28.34 23.58
N SER A 164 -42.80 -29.68 23.57
CA SER A 164 -43.29 -30.44 22.43
C SER A 164 -44.82 -30.34 22.45
N PHE A 165 -45.40 -29.72 21.42
CA PHE A 165 -46.85 -29.61 21.22
C PHE A 165 -47.41 -30.92 20.62
N PRO A 166 -48.56 -31.46 21.08
CA PRO A 166 -49.36 -32.37 20.28
C PRO A 166 -50.68 -31.74 19.79
N SER A 167 -50.96 -31.98 18.51
CA SER A 167 -52.26 -32.16 17.83
C SER A 167 -53.50 -31.37 18.26
N SER A 168 -54.09 -30.59 17.33
CA SER A 168 -55.39 -30.91 16.69
C SER A 168 -55.96 -29.74 15.86
N GLY A 169 -56.41 -30.04 14.62
CA GLY A 169 -57.67 -29.52 14.08
C GLY A 169 -57.66 -28.32 13.11
N LEU A 170 -58.17 -28.58 11.88
CA LEU A 170 -59.02 -27.75 10.98
C LEU A 170 -58.73 -26.22 10.85
N GLN A 171 -58.79 -25.54 9.70
CA GLN A 171 -59.55 -25.73 8.46
C GLN A 171 -58.96 -24.77 7.39
N LYS A 172 -59.27 -25.08 6.12
CA LYS A 172 -59.03 -24.28 4.90
C LYS A 172 -59.45 -22.81 5.05
N VAL A 173 -58.83 -21.91 4.28
CA VAL A 173 -59.50 -21.08 3.25
C VAL A 173 -58.41 -20.39 2.42
N THR A 174 -58.48 -20.62 1.11
CA THR A 174 -57.83 -19.87 0.03
C THR A 174 -58.49 -18.50 -0.15
N PHE A 175 -57.69 -17.45 -0.32
CA PHE A 175 -57.76 -16.49 -1.43
C PHE A 175 -56.45 -15.71 -1.49
#